data_AF-A0A7S3UYW6-F1
#
_entry.id   AF-A0A7S3UYW6-F1
#
_cell.length_a   1.000
_cell.length_b   1.000
_cell.length_c   1.000
_cell.angle_alpha   90.00
_cell.angle_beta   90.00
_cell.angle_gamma   90.00
#
_symmetry.space_group_name_H-M   'P 1'
#
loop_
_entity.id
_entity.type
_entity.pdbx_description
1 polymer ?
#
loop_
_entity_poly.entity_id
_entity_poly.type
_entity_poly.pdbx_seq_one_letter_code
_entity_poly.pdbx_strand_id
1 'polypeptide(L)'
;MNLEVTVKGQRGWTDETAHISTNEGKVLAADMIVTGTVWFTTDSKHPFLHSINKIFEKNGKNFPWSKKDAIIVKTGLEGDPNNPVFPVRSGQSTKFEAPDFAKHDEAWFVGNIEVQIDEVEKHDHPVIDDFNQMIVDVFNLAAGNMLKKGNLLTWNIWCAAPDYVDQKEWQNHANYWRTSIDEDHRSPGGARSDQRYFDGSEFHPKNVLGEELEEAINKLFKESIQKYEEKE
;
A
#
# COMPACT_ATOMS: atom_id res chain seq x y z
N MET A 1 1.33 -13.06 1.78
CA MET A 1 1.89 -11.86 1.13
C MET A 1 1.14 -10.67 1.70
N ASN A 2 1.85 -9.61 2.02
CA ASN A 2 1.34 -8.40 2.62
C ASN A 2 1.54 -7.24 1.66
N LEU A 3 0.55 -6.37 1.55
CA LEU A 3 0.62 -5.12 0.80
C LEU A 3 0.15 -4.00 1.71
N GLU A 4 0.93 -2.93 1.81
CA GLU A 4 0.58 -1.75 2.57
C GLU A 4 0.95 -0.49 1.77
N VAL A 5 0.11 0.54 1.90
CA VAL A 5 0.49 1.92 1.57
C VAL A 5 1.21 2.49 2.78
N THR A 6 2.53 2.52 2.74
CA THR A 6 3.35 3.03 3.84
C THR A 6 3.48 4.55 3.74
N VAL A 7 3.07 5.27 4.78
CA VAL A 7 3.40 6.70 4.94
C VAL A 7 4.85 6.84 5.39
N LYS A 8 5.67 7.52 4.59
CA LYS A 8 7.11 7.76 4.84
C LYS A 8 7.36 9.12 5.48
N GLY A 9 6.43 10.06 5.32
CA GLY A 9 6.50 11.38 5.91
C GLY A 9 5.17 12.10 5.78
N GLN A 10 4.91 13.00 6.70
CA GLN A 10 3.80 13.93 6.62
C GLN A 10 4.18 15.25 7.26
N ARG A 11 3.57 16.33 6.79
CA ARG A 11 3.58 17.63 7.46
C ARG A 11 2.29 18.34 7.14
N GLY A 12 1.84 19.22 8.02
CA GLY A 12 0.64 19.99 7.77
C GLY A 12 0.29 20.88 8.93
N TRP A 13 -0.82 21.58 8.77
CA TRP A 13 -1.43 22.39 9.80
C TRP A 13 -2.95 22.36 9.62
N THR A 14 -3.67 22.69 10.68
CA THR A 14 -5.11 22.86 10.63
C THR A 14 -5.51 24.09 11.43
N ASP A 15 -6.56 24.78 10.98
CA ASP A 15 -7.21 25.84 11.75
C ASP A 15 -8.33 25.23 12.59
N GLU A 16 -8.05 25.01 13.87
CA GLU A 16 -9.02 24.48 14.83
C GLU A 16 -10.15 25.49 15.13
N THR A 17 -9.97 26.77 14.79
CA THR A 17 -10.90 27.86 15.10
C THR A 17 -11.84 28.23 13.96
N ALA A 18 -11.57 27.76 12.73
CA ALA A 18 -12.31 28.11 11.51
C ALA A 18 -13.84 27.86 11.59
N HIS A 19 -14.30 26.93 12.43
CA HIS A 19 -15.73 26.70 12.65
C HIS A 19 -16.46 27.82 13.42
N ILE A 20 -15.75 28.71 14.11
CA ILE A 20 -16.36 29.68 15.03
C ILE A 20 -16.87 30.92 14.27
N SER A 21 -16.44 31.17 13.03
CA SER A 21 -16.66 32.46 12.37
C SER A 21 -17.38 32.45 11.03
N THR A 22 -17.42 31.36 10.24
CA THR A 22 -17.88 31.48 8.82
C THR A 22 -18.80 30.41 8.25
N ASN A 23 -19.24 29.37 8.98
CA ASN A 23 -19.96 28.22 8.38
C ASN A 23 -19.17 27.51 7.24
N GLU A 24 -17.91 27.88 7.02
CA GLU A 24 -16.97 27.21 6.14
C GLU A 24 -16.21 26.19 6.98
N GLY A 25 -16.11 24.94 6.51
CA GLY A 25 -15.56 23.84 7.30
C GLY A 25 -14.10 24.07 7.75
N LYS A 26 -13.64 23.28 8.74
CA LYS A 26 -12.25 23.25 9.20
C LYS A 26 -11.29 23.24 8.00
N VAL A 27 -10.28 24.08 8.08
CA VAL A 27 -9.22 24.14 7.07
C VAL A 27 -8.07 23.26 7.52
N LEU A 28 -7.63 22.36 6.64
CA LEU A 28 -6.40 21.60 6.79
C LEU A 28 -5.62 21.69 5.48
N ALA A 29 -4.32 21.85 5.61
CA ALA A 29 -3.38 21.68 4.53
C ALA A 29 -2.29 20.72 5.01
N ALA A 30 -2.07 19.65 4.27
CA ALA A 30 -1.03 18.69 4.57
C ALA A 30 -0.37 18.20 3.28
N ASP A 31 0.90 17.84 3.41
CA ASP A 31 1.66 17.10 2.44
C ASP A 31 1.98 15.73 3.02
N MET A 32 1.88 14.70 2.20
CA MET A 32 2.25 13.33 2.56
C MET A 32 3.26 12.77 1.58
N ILE A 33 4.06 11.81 2.06
CA ILE A 33 4.88 10.94 1.24
C ILE A 33 4.39 9.53 1.52
N VAL A 34 3.91 8.85 0.50
CA VAL A 34 3.49 7.45 0.57
C VAL A 34 4.31 6.59 -0.38
N THR A 35 4.28 5.29 -0.20
CA THR A 35 4.85 4.30 -1.13
C THR A 35 4.14 2.96 -0.94
N GLY A 36 4.07 2.15 -2.00
CA GLY A 36 3.60 0.78 -1.89
C GLY A 36 4.71 -0.12 -1.36
N THR A 37 4.41 -0.91 -0.34
CA THR A 37 5.35 -1.89 0.24
C THR A 37 4.76 -3.28 0.21
N VAL A 38 5.48 -4.24 -0.36
CA VAL A 38 5.09 -5.66 -0.43
C VAL A 38 6.12 -6.54 0.27
N TRP A 39 5.67 -7.40 1.18
CA TRP A 39 6.54 -8.36 1.87
C TRP A 39 5.80 -9.67 2.17
N PHE A 40 6.53 -10.68 2.63
CA PHE A 40 6.00 -11.99 3.00
C PHE A 40 6.14 -12.23 4.49
N THR A 41 5.13 -12.84 5.09
CA THR A 41 5.20 -13.29 6.49
C THR A 41 6.14 -14.48 6.62
N THR A 42 6.98 -14.47 7.65
CA THR A 42 8.01 -15.49 7.95
C THR A 42 7.45 -16.89 8.12
N ASP A 43 6.19 -17.03 8.55
CA ASP A 43 5.51 -18.32 8.72
C ASP A 43 5.01 -18.96 7.41
N SER A 44 5.27 -18.34 6.25
CA SER A 44 4.87 -18.93 4.98
C SER A 44 5.67 -20.22 4.72
N LYS A 45 5.00 -21.38 4.84
CA LYS A 45 5.58 -22.70 4.57
C LYS A 45 5.65 -23.05 3.07
N HIS A 46 5.45 -22.07 2.18
CA HIS A 46 5.29 -22.34 0.76
C HIS A 46 6.66 -22.71 0.14
N PRO A 47 6.85 -23.94 -0.38
CA PRO A 47 8.15 -24.43 -0.84
C PRO A 47 8.82 -23.51 -1.87
N PHE A 48 8.02 -22.93 -2.76
CA PHE A 48 8.45 -21.94 -3.75
C PHE A 48 9.18 -20.74 -3.15
N LEU A 49 8.61 -20.09 -2.13
CA LEU A 49 9.21 -18.89 -1.52
C LEU A 49 10.52 -19.25 -0.84
N HIS A 50 10.61 -20.46 -0.28
CA HIS A 50 11.85 -20.95 0.32
C HIS A 50 12.94 -21.29 -0.72
N SER A 51 12.56 -21.83 -1.89
CA SER A 51 13.50 -22.04 -3.00
C SER A 51 14.06 -20.71 -3.52
N ILE A 52 13.22 -19.70 -3.70
CA ILE A 52 13.67 -18.37 -4.14
C ILE A 52 14.51 -17.68 -3.06
N ASN A 53 14.16 -17.84 -1.78
CA ASN A 53 14.99 -17.32 -0.68
C ASN A 53 16.45 -17.83 -0.76
N LYS A 54 16.67 -19.09 -1.13
CA LYS A 54 18.04 -19.62 -1.33
C LYS A 54 18.77 -18.91 -2.46
N ILE A 55 18.06 -18.53 -3.53
CA ILE A 55 18.64 -17.74 -4.63
C ILE A 55 19.03 -16.36 -4.12
N PHE A 56 18.20 -15.72 -3.30
CA PHE A 56 18.52 -14.43 -2.67
C PHE A 56 19.76 -14.52 -1.76
N GLU A 57 19.79 -15.51 -0.86
CA GLU A 57 20.91 -15.76 0.05
C GLU A 57 22.23 -15.99 -0.71
N LYS A 58 22.19 -16.77 -1.79
CA LYS A 58 23.35 -17.03 -2.65
C LYS A 58 23.90 -15.77 -3.32
N ASN A 59 23.03 -14.81 -3.63
CA ASN A 59 23.40 -13.51 -4.21
C ASN A 59 23.70 -12.44 -3.14
N GLY A 60 23.79 -12.83 -1.86
CA GLY A 60 24.14 -11.93 -0.76
C GLY A 60 23.08 -10.88 -0.45
N LYS A 61 21.80 -11.18 -0.71
CA LYS A 61 20.69 -10.25 -0.63
C LYS A 61 19.59 -10.80 0.28
N ASN A 62 18.87 -9.90 0.94
CA ASN A 62 17.79 -10.28 1.85
C ASN A 62 16.51 -10.53 1.05
N PHE A 63 15.87 -11.66 1.30
CA PHE A 63 14.52 -11.88 0.82
C PHE A 63 13.52 -11.02 1.60
N PRO A 64 12.41 -10.55 0.98
CA PRO A 64 11.40 -9.67 1.61
C PRO A 64 10.55 -10.37 2.69
N TRP A 65 11.18 -10.91 3.74
CA TRP A 65 10.52 -11.50 4.92
C TRP A 65 10.02 -10.45 5.91
N SER A 66 10.40 -9.19 5.73
CA SER A 66 10.04 -8.10 6.61
C SER A 66 9.79 -6.83 5.83
N LYS A 67 9.12 -5.87 6.46
CA LYS A 67 8.88 -4.53 5.90
C LYS A 67 10.19 -3.77 5.58
N LYS A 68 11.29 -4.08 6.29
CA LYS A 68 12.60 -3.46 6.06
C LYS A 68 13.20 -3.88 4.71
N ASP A 69 12.97 -5.12 4.31
CA ASP A 69 13.49 -5.71 3.08
C ASP A 69 12.38 -5.82 2.02
N ALA A 70 11.27 -5.07 2.18
CA ALA A 70 10.10 -5.13 1.32
C ALA A 70 10.41 -4.70 -0.11
N ILE A 71 9.64 -5.26 -1.04
CA ILE A 71 9.55 -4.79 -2.41
C ILE A 71 8.88 -3.42 -2.39
N ILE A 72 9.55 -2.41 -2.95
CA ILE A 72 9.05 -1.04 -2.98
C ILE A 72 8.44 -0.75 -4.35
N VAL A 73 7.16 -0.38 -4.37
CA VAL A 73 6.48 0.19 -5.53
C VAL A 73 6.52 1.70 -5.40
N LYS A 74 7.25 2.35 -6.33
CA LYS A 74 7.37 3.80 -6.32
C LYS A 74 6.02 4.45 -6.60
N THR A 75 5.88 5.66 -6.10
CA THR A 75 4.70 6.48 -6.30
C THR A 75 5.11 7.91 -6.54
N GLY A 76 4.34 8.64 -7.34
CA GLY A 76 4.60 10.04 -7.63
C GLY A 76 3.33 10.81 -7.94
N LEU A 77 3.44 12.13 -7.99
CA LEU A 77 2.31 13.02 -8.28
C LEU A 77 1.78 12.77 -9.69
N GLU A 78 0.45 12.92 -9.90
CA GLU A 78 -0.16 12.80 -11.22
C GLU A 78 0.51 13.76 -12.21
N GLY A 79 1.14 13.21 -13.27
CA GLY A 79 1.85 14.00 -14.28
C GLY A 79 3.27 14.47 -13.88
N ASP A 80 3.70 14.24 -12.63
CA ASP A 80 5.07 14.47 -12.17
C ASP A 80 5.56 13.30 -11.29
N PRO A 81 5.93 12.15 -11.91
CA PRO A 81 6.27 10.94 -11.18
C PRO A 81 7.55 11.07 -10.33
N ASN A 82 8.37 12.10 -10.57
CA ASN A 82 9.58 12.36 -9.78
C ASN A 82 9.29 13.12 -8.49
N ASN A 83 8.08 13.64 -8.31
CA ASN A 83 7.68 14.31 -7.09
C ASN A 83 7.01 13.32 -6.12
N PRO A 84 7.67 12.98 -4.99
CA PRO A 84 7.14 12.03 -4.02
C PRO A 84 6.21 12.68 -3.00
N VAL A 85 5.93 13.98 -3.12
CA VAL A 85 5.14 14.76 -2.17
C VAL A 85 3.74 14.97 -2.72
N PHE A 86 2.76 14.45 -1.99
CA PHE A 86 1.35 14.45 -2.36
C PHE A 86 0.57 15.45 -1.51
N PRO A 87 -0.11 16.43 -2.12
CA PRO A 87 -0.94 17.34 -1.37
C PRO A 87 -2.23 16.64 -0.93
N VAL A 88 -2.59 16.81 0.35
CA VAL A 88 -3.91 16.47 0.88
C VAL A 88 -4.82 17.65 0.61
N ARG A 89 -5.78 17.45 -0.29
CA ARG A 89 -6.76 18.46 -0.68
C ARG A 89 -7.98 18.40 0.24
N SER A 90 -8.55 19.55 0.56
CA SER A 90 -9.77 19.63 1.35
C SER A 90 -10.97 19.08 0.60
N GLY A 91 -11.85 18.39 1.35
CA GLY A 91 -13.06 17.76 0.84
C GLY A 91 -12.82 16.33 0.34
N GLN A 92 -13.92 15.68 -0.06
CA GLN A 92 -13.87 14.39 -0.74
C GLN A 92 -13.32 14.56 -2.15
N SER A 93 -12.76 13.49 -2.71
CA SER A 93 -12.37 13.43 -4.11
C SER A 93 -13.56 13.68 -5.03
N THR A 94 -13.30 14.35 -6.14
CA THR A 94 -14.27 14.53 -7.24
C THR A 94 -14.12 13.47 -8.33
N LYS A 95 -13.12 12.59 -8.24
CA LYS A 95 -12.86 11.52 -9.21
C LYS A 95 -13.83 10.35 -9.05
N PHE A 96 -14.42 10.18 -7.86
CA PHE A 96 -15.45 9.19 -7.57
C PHE A 96 -16.37 9.68 -6.46
N GLU A 97 -17.59 9.16 -6.40
CA GLU A 97 -18.50 9.37 -5.28
C GLU A 97 -18.28 8.29 -4.23
N ALA A 98 -17.94 8.66 -2.99
CA ALA A 98 -17.79 7.67 -1.93
C ALA A 98 -19.14 6.95 -1.69
N PRO A 99 -19.17 5.61 -1.58
CA PRO A 99 -20.38 4.90 -1.19
C PRO A 99 -20.85 5.33 0.20
N ASP A 100 -22.17 5.36 0.45
CA ASP A 100 -22.72 5.84 1.72
C ASP A 100 -22.20 5.09 2.94
N PHE A 101 -21.92 3.80 2.81
CA PHE A 101 -21.37 2.98 3.91
C PHE A 101 -19.90 3.31 4.25
N ALA A 102 -19.20 4.05 3.39
CA ALA A 102 -17.81 4.45 3.55
C ALA A 102 -17.66 5.96 3.83
N LYS A 103 -18.78 6.69 3.92
CA LYS A 103 -18.81 8.08 4.37
C LYS A 103 -18.74 8.11 5.90
N HIS A 104 -17.98 9.07 6.41
CA HIS A 104 -17.83 9.34 7.83
C HIS A 104 -18.28 10.78 8.09
N ASP A 105 -19.60 10.99 8.17
CA ASP A 105 -20.19 12.31 8.39
C ASP A 105 -19.82 12.88 9.78
N GLU A 106 -19.42 12.01 10.70
CA GLU A 106 -18.87 12.34 12.02
C GLU A 106 -17.42 12.86 11.98
N ALA A 107 -16.74 12.76 10.84
CA ALA A 107 -15.34 13.16 10.71
C ALA A 107 -15.17 14.65 11.02
N TRP A 108 -14.09 14.97 11.73
CA TRP A 108 -13.75 16.35 12.06
C TRP A 108 -13.29 17.12 10.83
N PHE A 109 -12.53 16.45 9.96
CA PHE A 109 -12.07 16.97 8.68
C PHE A 109 -12.07 15.86 7.62
N VAL A 110 -12.28 16.26 6.37
CA VAL A 110 -12.23 15.38 5.21
C VAL A 110 -11.20 15.91 4.24
N GLY A 111 -10.24 15.06 3.90
CA GLY A 111 -9.29 15.32 2.83
C GLY A 111 -9.35 14.25 1.76
N ASN A 112 -8.65 14.49 0.67
CA ASN A 112 -8.37 13.47 -0.33
C ASN A 112 -6.95 13.63 -0.86
N ILE A 113 -6.40 12.52 -1.33
CA ILE A 113 -5.07 12.43 -1.90
C ILE A 113 -5.13 11.56 -3.15
N GLU A 114 -4.30 11.91 -4.12
CA GLU A 114 -4.12 11.21 -5.38
C GLU A 114 -2.66 10.80 -5.50
N VAL A 115 -2.45 9.52 -5.81
CA VAL A 115 -1.13 8.89 -5.84
C VAL A 115 -1.02 8.11 -7.14
N GLN A 116 -0.12 8.52 -8.01
CA GLN A 116 0.17 7.77 -9.23
C GLN A 116 1.15 6.65 -8.91
N ILE A 117 0.81 5.42 -9.29
CA ILE A 117 1.71 4.28 -9.19
C ILE A 117 2.78 4.37 -10.26
N ASP A 118 4.03 4.11 -9.88
CA ASP A 118 5.17 4.02 -10.78
C ASP A 118 5.84 2.64 -10.70
N GLU A 119 7.01 2.51 -11.30
CA GLU A 119 7.79 1.27 -11.38
C GLU A 119 8.21 0.73 -10.01
N VAL A 120 8.49 -0.56 -9.98
CA VAL A 120 9.13 -1.21 -8.84
C VAL A 120 10.57 -0.69 -8.70
N GLU A 121 11.00 -0.43 -7.46
CA GLU A 121 12.37 0.00 -7.18
C GLU A 121 13.38 -1.10 -7.56
N LYS A 122 14.43 -0.69 -8.28
CA LYS A 122 15.50 -1.58 -8.73
C LYS A 122 16.65 -1.62 -7.73
N HIS A 123 17.27 -2.77 -7.58
CA HIS A 123 18.35 -3.06 -6.63
C HIS A 123 19.68 -3.44 -7.31
N ASP A 124 19.82 -3.08 -8.58
CA ASP A 124 20.99 -3.37 -9.43
C ASP A 124 21.37 -4.86 -9.44
N HIS A 125 20.37 -5.73 -9.34
CA HIS A 125 20.57 -7.18 -9.36
C HIS A 125 19.44 -7.86 -10.16
N PRO A 126 19.72 -8.34 -11.39
CA PRO A 126 18.68 -8.78 -12.32
C PRO A 126 17.69 -9.81 -11.74
N VAL A 127 18.19 -10.80 -10.99
CA VAL A 127 17.35 -11.83 -10.37
C VAL A 127 16.35 -11.24 -9.36
N ILE A 128 16.77 -10.20 -8.64
CA ILE A 128 15.95 -9.55 -7.60
C ILE A 128 14.95 -8.62 -8.24
N ASP A 129 15.38 -7.84 -9.23
CA ASP A 129 14.50 -6.94 -9.97
C ASP A 129 13.41 -7.73 -10.70
N ASP A 130 13.77 -8.86 -11.32
CA ASP A 130 12.81 -9.76 -11.99
C ASP A 130 11.86 -10.44 -10.99
N PHE A 131 12.35 -10.86 -9.83
CA PHE A 131 11.49 -11.40 -8.76
C PHE A 131 10.50 -10.36 -8.25
N ASN A 132 11.01 -9.17 -7.92
CA ASN A 132 10.21 -8.07 -7.39
C ASN A 132 9.11 -7.68 -8.38
N GLN A 133 9.44 -7.57 -9.67
CA GLN A 133 8.49 -7.30 -10.73
C GLN A 133 7.46 -8.43 -10.87
N MET A 134 7.91 -9.70 -10.88
CA MET A 134 7.02 -10.86 -10.95
C MET A 134 5.98 -10.86 -9.82
N ILE A 135 6.38 -10.57 -8.58
CA ILE A 135 5.44 -10.51 -7.45
C ILE A 135 4.38 -9.42 -7.64
N VAL A 136 4.78 -8.24 -8.10
CA VAL A 136 3.85 -7.14 -8.38
C VAL A 136 2.93 -7.47 -9.56
N ASP A 137 3.42 -8.14 -10.60
CA ASP A 137 2.63 -8.58 -11.74
C ASP A 137 1.58 -9.62 -11.34
N VAL A 138 1.96 -10.61 -10.54
CA VAL A 138 1.03 -11.60 -9.97
C VAL A 138 -0.03 -10.92 -9.12
N PHE A 139 0.37 -9.95 -8.29
CA PHE A 139 -0.60 -9.15 -7.51
C PHE A 139 -1.56 -8.41 -8.44
N ASN A 140 -1.07 -7.76 -9.50
CA ASN A 140 -1.89 -7.03 -10.46
C ASN A 140 -2.90 -7.92 -11.19
N LEU A 141 -2.53 -9.15 -11.52
CA LEU A 141 -3.46 -10.12 -12.10
C LEU A 141 -4.64 -10.42 -11.15
N ALA A 142 -4.36 -10.55 -9.85
CA ALA A 142 -5.38 -10.84 -8.84
C ALA A 142 -6.18 -9.61 -8.38
N ALA A 143 -5.55 -8.43 -8.38
CA ALA A 143 -6.08 -7.20 -7.77
C ALA A 143 -6.54 -6.17 -8.81
N GLY A 144 -6.89 -6.60 -10.03
CA GLY A 144 -7.44 -5.72 -11.06
C GLY A 144 -6.47 -4.61 -11.49
N ASN A 145 -5.18 -4.94 -11.59
CA ASN A 145 -4.09 -4.04 -11.96
C ASN A 145 -3.85 -2.87 -11.00
N MET A 146 -4.29 -2.91 -9.74
CA MET A 146 -4.17 -1.80 -8.80
C MET A 146 -2.77 -1.15 -8.73
N LEU A 147 -1.69 -1.95 -8.73
CA LEU A 147 -0.29 -1.50 -8.68
C LEU A 147 0.35 -1.36 -10.07
N LYS A 148 -0.44 -1.28 -11.14
CA LYS A 148 0.09 -1.08 -12.48
C LYS A 148 0.59 0.35 -12.63
N LYS A 149 1.81 0.51 -13.16
CA LYS A 149 2.39 1.81 -13.49
C LYS A 149 1.43 2.67 -14.30
N GLY A 150 1.25 3.91 -13.89
CA GLY A 150 0.34 4.89 -14.50
C GLY A 150 -1.06 4.91 -13.89
N ASN A 151 -1.43 3.93 -13.06
CA ASN A 151 -2.70 4.00 -12.34
C ASN A 151 -2.68 5.11 -11.31
N LEU A 152 -3.80 5.82 -11.21
CA LEU A 152 -4.04 6.80 -10.16
C LEU A 152 -4.88 6.15 -9.06
N LEU A 153 -4.30 5.99 -7.88
CA LEU A 153 -5.05 5.62 -6.69
C LEU A 153 -5.51 6.87 -5.97
N THR A 154 -6.79 6.91 -5.63
CA THR A 154 -7.41 8.06 -4.96
C THR A 154 -8.17 7.57 -3.74
N TRP A 155 -7.96 8.21 -2.61
CA TRP A 155 -8.71 7.90 -1.39
C TRP A 155 -9.10 9.17 -0.63
N ASN A 156 -10.22 9.07 0.06
CA ASN A 156 -10.65 10.07 1.04
C ASN A 156 -10.01 9.73 2.40
N ILE A 157 -9.63 10.75 3.15
CA ILE A 157 -9.04 10.67 4.48
C ILE A 157 -10.02 11.33 5.43
N TRP A 158 -10.56 10.54 6.35
CA TRP A 158 -11.50 10.98 7.37
C TRP A 158 -10.75 11.15 8.68
N CYS A 159 -10.53 12.40 9.09
CA CYS A 159 -9.74 12.70 10.27
C CYS A 159 -10.66 12.83 11.50
N ALA A 160 -10.24 12.21 12.60
CA ALA A 160 -10.75 12.56 13.92
C ALA A 160 -10.29 13.98 14.32
N ALA A 161 -10.90 14.54 15.37
CA ALA A 161 -10.46 15.81 15.92
C ALA A 161 -9.01 15.68 16.44
N PRO A 162 -8.21 16.77 16.38
CA PRO A 162 -6.93 16.82 17.07
C PRO A 162 -7.10 16.47 18.56
N ASP A 163 -6.12 15.75 19.10
CA ASP A 163 -6.03 15.41 20.52
C ASP A 163 -4.62 15.69 21.03
N TYR A 164 -4.45 15.69 22.35
CA TYR A 164 -3.16 15.84 22.98
C TYR A 164 -2.22 14.72 22.54
N VAL A 165 -1.02 15.11 22.11
CA VAL A 165 0.01 14.17 21.69
C VAL A 165 0.52 13.40 22.90
N ASP A 166 0.36 12.08 22.90
CA ASP A 166 1.17 11.21 23.75
C ASP A 166 2.60 11.24 23.24
N GLN A 167 3.46 12.01 23.92
CA GLN A 167 4.84 12.23 23.49
C GLN A 167 5.66 10.93 23.44
N LYS A 168 5.35 9.95 24.30
CA LYS A 168 6.05 8.67 24.33
C LYS A 168 5.62 7.81 23.15
N GLU A 169 4.33 7.77 22.87
CA GLU A 169 3.81 7.12 21.66
C GLU A 169 4.43 7.78 20.43
N TRP A 170 4.33 9.11 20.30
CA TRP A 170 4.80 9.86 19.15
C TRP A 170 6.29 9.67 18.87
N GLN A 171 7.15 9.72 19.90
CA GLN A 171 8.59 9.50 19.76
C GLN A 171 8.92 8.09 19.27
N ASN A 172 8.13 7.09 19.65
CA ASN A 172 8.34 5.69 19.29
C ASN A 172 7.53 5.23 18.07
N HIS A 173 6.55 6.02 17.62
CA HIS A 173 5.54 5.66 16.63
C HIS A 173 6.17 5.09 15.36
N ALA A 174 7.12 5.82 14.75
CA ALA A 174 7.75 5.39 13.52
C ALA A 174 8.56 4.09 13.67
N ASN A 175 9.14 3.84 14.84
CA ASN A 175 9.84 2.57 15.10
C ASN A 175 8.85 1.44 15.33
N TYR A 176 7.80 1.68 16.11
CA TYR A 176 6.73 0.72 16.35
C TYR A 176 6.14 0.21 15.03
N TRP A 177 5.78 1.09 14.09
CA TRP A 177 5.21 0.70 12.79
C TRP A 177 6.22 0.12 11.79
N ARG A 178 7.52 0.41 11.95
CA ARG A 178 8.58 -0.23 11.14
C ARG A 178 8.82 -1.68 11.55
N THR A 179 8.71 -1.97 12.84
CA THR A 179 8.94 -3.31 13.40
C THR A 179 7.65 -4.06 13.67
N SER A 180 6.50 -3.40 13.56
CA SER A 180 5.20 -4.05 13.57
C SER A 180 5.12 -4.94 12.33
N ILE A 181 5.33 -6.23 12.57
CA ILE A 181 5.00 -7.29 11.63
C ILE A 181 3.62 -7.74 12.08
N ASP A 182 2.58 -7.15 11.51
CA ASP A 182 1.27 -7.79 11.60
C ASP A 182 1.33 -9.06 10.73
N GLU A 183 1.80 -10.15 11.34
CA GLU A 183 1.79 -11.48 10.74
C GLU A 183 0.34 -11.93 10.46
N ASP A 184 -0.58 -11.40 11.27
CA ASP A 184 -2.00 -11.33 10.99
C ASP A 184 -2.32 -9.87 10.64
N HIS A 185 -2.79 -9.56 9.42
CA HIS A 185 -3.49 -8.29 9.16
C HIS A 185 -4.76 -8.25 10.02
N ARG A 186 -4.61 -7.98 11.32
CA ARG A 186 -5.73 -7.68 12.19
C ARG A 186 -6.03 -6.22 11.91
N SER A 187 -7.25 -5.94 11.44
CA SER A 187 -7.76 -4.58 11.39
C SER A 187 -7.31 -3.82 12.65
N PRO A 188 -6.68 -2.64 12.52
CA PRO A 188 -6.28 -1.85 13.69
C PRO A 188 -7.49 -1.75 14.61
N GLY A 189 -7.30 -2.14 15.87
CA GLY A 189 -8.36 -2.56 16.78
C GLY A 189 -9.60 -1.66 16.74
N GLY A 190 -10.67 -2.16 16.12
CA GLY A 190 -11.92 -1.43 15.90
C GLY A 190 -13.04 -2.37 15.47
N ALA A 191 -14.29 -1.89 15.56
CA ALA A 191 -15.43 -2.63 15.07
C ALA A 191 -15.27 -2.91 13.57
N ARG A 192 -15.28 -4.18 13.17
CA ARG A 192 -15.17 -4.57 11.77
C ARG A 192 -16.52 -4.37 11.10
N SER A 193 -16.53 -3.69 9.96
CA SER A 193 -17.58 -3.83 8.96
C SER A 193 -17.23 -5.00 8.04
N ASP A 194 -18.25 -5.69 7.53
CA ASP A 194 -18.06 -6.69 6.49
C ASP A 194 -17.42 -6.03 5.26
N GLN A 195 -16.43 -6.69 4.65
CA GLN A 195 -15.82 -6.18 3.42
C GLN A 195 -16.89 -6.11 2.32
N ARG A 196 -16.89 -5.03 1.54
CA ARG A 196 -17.88 -4.79 0.49
C ARG A 196 -17.22 -4.31 -0.78
N TYR A 197 -17.83 -4.63 -1.91
CA TYR A 197 -17.54 -3.97 -3.18
C TYR A 197 -18.05 -2.53 -3.17
N PHE A 198 -17.64 -1.74 -4.16
CA PHE A 198 -18.02 -0.34 -4.29
C PHE A 198 -19.54 -0.13 -4.35
N ASP A 199 -20.29 -1.09 -4.90
CA ASP A 199 -21.76 -1.07 -4.96
C ASP A 199 -22.45 -1.46 -3.63
N GLY A 200 -21.68 -1.77 -2.59
CA GLY A 200 -22.17 -2.17 -1.27
C GLY A 200 -22.48 -3.66 -1.13
N SER A 201 -22.34 -4.46 -2.19
CA SER A 201 -22.47 -5.92 -2.09
C SER A 201 -21.33 -6.50 -1.25
N GLU A 202 -21.62 -7.53 -0.47
CA GLU A 202 -20.63 -8.16 0.41
C GLU A 202 -19.53 -8.84 -0.42
N PHE A 203 -18.27 -8.58 -0.05
CA PHE A 203 -17.12 -9.23 -0.65
C PHE A 203 -16.99 -10.64 -0.08
N HIS A 204 -17.32 -11.62 -0.92
CA HIS A 204 -16.98 -13.01 -0.65
C HIS A 204 -15.78 -13.38 -1.50
N PRO A 205 -14.61 -13.65 -0.91
CA PRO A 205 -13.47 -14.15 -1.66
C PRO A 205 -13.88 -15.49 -2.28
N LYS A 206 -14.18 -15.47 -3.57
CA LYS A 206 -14.27 -16.70 -4.34
C LYS A 206 -12.86 -17.27 -4.41
N ASN A 207 -12.71 -18.60 -4.46
CA ASN A 207 -11.48 -19.21 -4.93
C ASN A 207 -11.35 -18.90 -6.43
N VAL A 208 -10.96 -17.66 -6.77
CA VAL A 208 -10.78 -17.16 -8.14
C VAL A 208 -9.37 -17.45 -8.65
N LEU A 209 -8.55 -18.19 -7.90
CA LEU A 209 -7.37 -18.84 -8.48
C LEU A 209 -7.87 -19.99 -9.38
N GLY A 210 -8.52 -19.66 -10.49
CA GLY A 210 -8.85 -20.60 -11.55
C GLY A 210 -7.58 -21.01 -12.29
N GLU A 211 -7.67 -22.09 -13.08
CA GLU A 211 -6.55 -22.65 -13.85
C GLU A 211 -5.83 -21.57 -14.69
N GLU A 212 -6.55 -20.62 -15.27
CA GLU A 212 -5.99 -19.52 -16.08
C GLU A 212 -5.02 -18.63 -15.29
N LEU A 213 -5.34 -18.30 -14.04
CA LEU A 213 -4.48 -17.47 -13.19
C LEU A 213 -3.25 -18.27 -12.72
N GLU A 214 -3.42 -19.56 -12.43
CA GLU A 214 -2.31 -20.44 -12.09
C GLU A 214 -1.34 -20.62 -13.28
N GLU A 215 -1.86 -20.80 -14.50
CA GLU A 215 -1.06 -20.83 -15.73
C GLU A 215 -0.31 -19.51 -15.96
N ALA A 216 -0.97 -18.36 -15.76
CA ALA A 216 -0.34 -17.06 -15.88
C ALA A 216 0.78 -16.86 -14.86
N ILE A 217 0.57 -17.24 -13.59
CA ILE A 217 1.59 -17.21 -12.53
C ILE A 217 2.77 -18.11 -12.90
N ASN A 218 2.50 -19.34 -13.34
CA ASN A 218 3.54 -20.29 -13.75
C ASN A 218 4.36 -19.75 -14.92
N LYS A 219 3.71 -19.13 -15.91
CA LYS A 219 4.40 -18.51 -17.04
C LYS A 219 5.34 -17.39 -16.58
N LEU A 220 4.84 -16.46 -15.75
CA LEU A 220 5.66 -15.38 -15.19
C LEU A 220 6.86 -15.91 -14.43
N PHE A 221 6.68 -16.98 -13.65
CA PHE A 221 7.78 -17.62 -12.94
C PHE A 221 8.88 -18.14 -13.87
N LYS A 222 8.50 -18.85 -14.94
CA LYS A 222 9.45 -19.40 -15.92
C LYS A 222 10.24 -18.29 -16.62
N GLU A 223 9.56 -17.20 -16.97
CA GLU A 223 10.15 -16.06 -17.68
C GLU A 223 11.07 -15.20 -16.78
N SER A 224 10.76 -15.11 -15.48
CA SER A 224 11.46 -14.24 -14.54
C SER A 224 12.56 -14.93 -13.75
N ILE A 225 12.35 -16.17 -13.27
CA ILE A 225 13.26 -16.81 -12.29
C ILE A 225 13.98 -18.04 -12.87
N GLN A 226 13.28 -18.94 -13.57
CA GLN A 226 13.86 -20.23 -14.01
C GLN A 226 15.10 -20.06 -14.89
N LYS A 227 15.17 -18.99 -15.70
CA LYS A 227 16.35 -18.66 -16.54
C LYS A 227 17.67 -18.47 -15.76
N TYR A 228 17.59 -18.30 -14.45
CA TYR A 228 18.73 -18.18 -13.55
C TYR A 228 19.07 -19.49 -12.83
N GLU A 229 18.13 -20.45 -12.78
CA GLU A 229 18.38 -21.80 -12.26
C GLU A 229 19.11 -22.67 -13.28
N GLU A 230 18.88 -22.45 -14.59
CA GLU A 230 19.47 -23.25 -15.69
C GLU A 230 20.85 -22.78 -16.18
N LYS A 231 21.33 -21.63 -15.68
CA LYS A 231 22.63 -21.04 -16.06
C LYS A 231 23.78 -21.45 -15.14
N GLU A 232 23.55 -22.40 -14.24
CA GLU A 232 24.54 -23.04 -13.36
C GLU A 232 24.69 -24.53 -13.68
#